data_AF-A0A7Z0Q302-F1
#
_entry.id   AF-A0A7Z0Q302-F1
#
_cell.length_a   1.000
_cell.length_b   1.000
_cell.length_c   1.000
_cell.angle_alpha   90.00
_cell.angle_beta   90.00
_cell.angle_gamma   90.00
#
_symmetry.space_group_name_H-M   'P 1'
#
loop_
_entity.id
_entity.type
_entity.pdbx_description
1 polymer ?
#
loop_
_entity_poly.entity_id
_entity_poly.type
_entity_poly.pdbx_seq_one_letter_code
_entity_poly.pdbx_strand_id
1 'polypeptide(L)'
;APGPGARHLVPAGRPGRSLLLEIEGRGGGDWLIPLDSPAALPSENHVVAQVVLDDEEFAQLVAGHIRPRDAAAGQTGDKAAVADVLFAAASLSRL
;
A
#
# COMPACT_ATOMS: atom_id res chain seq x y z
N ALA A 1 21.15 -1.05 19.42
CA ALA A 1 20.20 -1.99 18.79
C ALA A 1 19.21 -1.18 17.97
N PRO A 2 18.76 -1.63 16.78
CA PRO A 2 17.67 -0.95 16.09
C PRO A 2 16.44 -0.89 17.01
N GLY A 3 15.83 0.28 17.12
CA GLY A 3 14.74 0.53 18.07
C GLY A 3 13.46 -0.24 17.74
N PRO A 4 12.53 -0.38 18.71
CA PRO A 4 11.23 -1.01 18.49
C PRO A 4 10.44 -0.13 17.50
N GLY A 5 10.49 -0.47 16.21
CA GLY A 5 9.91 0.33 15.13
C GLY A 5 10.75 0.37 13.85
N ALA A 6 12.00 -0.08 13.88
CA ALA A 6 12.76 -0.28 12.65
C ALA A 6 12.15 -1.46 11.88
N ARG A 7 11.33 -1.14 10.85
CA ARG A 7 10.87 -2.13 9.88
C ARG A 7 12.07 -2.89 9.33
N HIS A 8 11.95 -4.22 9.29
CA HIS A 8 13.01 -5.08 8.81
C HIS A 8 13.18 -4.86 7.30
N LEU A 9 14.33 -4.30 6.91
CA LEU A 9 14.66 -4.14 5.50
C LEU A 9 15.11 -5.48 4.92
N VAL A 10 14.49 -5.92 3.83
CA VAL A 10 14.94 -7.12 3.10
C VAL A 10 16.03 -6.76 2.08
N PRO A 11 16.99 -7.67 1.80
CA PRO A 11 17.95 -7.48 0.72
C PRO A 11 17.27 -7.28 -0.63
N ALA A 12 17.92 -6.52 -1.52
CA ALA A 12 17.43 -6.32 -2.89
C ALA A 12 17.23 -7.66 -3.61
N GLY A 13 16.13 -7.77 -4.38
CA GLY A 13 15.80 -8.99 -5.12
C GLY A 13 15.31 -10.16 -4.24
N ARG A 14 15.08 -9.94 -2.94
CA ARG A 14 14.45 -10.93 -2.06
C ARG A 14 12.98 -10.57 -1.82
N PRO A 15 12.10 -11.58 -1.68
CA PRO A 15 10.72 -11.32 -1.28
C PRO A 15 10.69 -10.79 0.16
N GLY A 16 9.80 -9.83 0.39
CA GLY A 16 9.41 -9.33 1.71
C GLY A 16 7.89 -9.25 1.82
N ARG A 17 7.40 -8.64 2.90
CA ARG A 17 5.96 -8.38 3.05
C ARG A 17 5.44 -7.53 1.90
N SER A 18 4.27 -7.89 1.40
CA SER A 18 3.56 -7.17 0.35
C SER A 18 2.18 -6.76 0.84
N LEU A 19 1.68 -5.64 0.35
CA LEU A 19 0.26 -5.27 0.42
C LEU A 19 -0.36 -5.47 -0.96
N LEU A 20 -1.53 -6.07 -1.02
CA LEU A 20 -2.33 -6.16 -2.24
C LEU A 20 -3.22 -4.91 -2.35
N LEU A 21 -2.96 -4.09 -3.35
CA LEU A 21 -3.79 -2.93 -3.71
C LEU A 21 -4.65 -3.31 -4.90
N GLU A 22 -5.97 -3.28 -4.70
CA GLU A 22 -6.96 -3.52 -5.74
C GLU A 22 -7.65 -2.19 -6.02
N ILE A 23 -7.67 -1.78 -7.29
CA ILE A 23 -8.46 -0.64 -7.74
C ILE A 23 -9.55 -1.19 -8.64
N GLU A 24 -10.80 -1.01 -8.25
CA GLU A 24 -11.96 -1.43 -9.01
C GLU A 24 -12.35 -0.34 -10.04
N GLY A 25 -13.05 -0.73 -11.10
CA GLY A 25 -13.50 0.21 -12.15
C GLY A 25 -12.80 0.02 -13.49
N ARG A 26 -13.05 0.94 -14.43
CA ARG A 26 -12.67 0.74 -15.85
C ARG A 26 -11.17 0.87 -16.08
N GLY A 27 -10.49 1.65 -15.24
CA GLY A 27 -9.04 1.80 -15.22
C GLY A 27 -8.35 1.00 -14.11
N GLY A 28 -9.08 0.08 -13.48
CA GLY A 28 -8.65 -0.67 -12.31
C GLY A 28 -7.60 -1.75 -12.58
N GLY A 29 -7.21 -2.45 -11.52
CA GLY A 29 -6.25 -3.53 -11.55
C GLY A 29 -5.77 -3.93 -10.15
N ASP A 30 -4.82 -4.88 -10.13
CA ASP A 30 -4.25 -5.40 -8.89
C ASP A 30 -2.73 -5.17 -8.88
N TRP A 31 -2.23 -4.64 -7.77
CA TRP A 31 -0.81 -4.36 -7.57
C TRP A 31 -0.33 -4.90 -6.25
N LEU A 32 0.80 -5.61 -6.28
CA LEU A 32 1.54 -5.96 -5.07
C LEU A 32 2.54 -4.85 -4.74
N ILE A 33 2.35 -4.20 -3.60
CA ILE A 33 3.21 -3.13 -3.09
C ILE A 33 4.21 -3.71 -2.09
N PRO A 34 5.51 -3.75 -2.39
CA PRO A 34 6.53 -4.20 -1.45
C PRO A 34 6.68 -3.22 -0.28
N LEU A 35 6.65 -3.73 0.96
CA LEU A 35 6.64 -2.89 2.18
C LEU A 35 7.99 -2.80 2.89
N ASP A 36 8.86 -3.79 2.67
CA ASP A 36 10.09 -3.95 3.45
C ASP A 36 11.33 -3.41 2.72
N SER A 37 11.24 -3.04 1.44
CA SER A 37 12.30 -2.32 0.70
C SER A 37 11.78 -1.92 -0.69
N PRO A 38 12.16 -0.76 -1.24
CA PRO A 38 11.85 -0.40 -2.63
C PRO A 38 12.42 -1.39 -3.67
N ALA A 39 13.48 -2.12 -3.31
CA ALA A 39 14.13 -3.11 -4.16
C ALA A 39 13.69 -4.56 -3.83
N ALA A 40 12.71 -4.76 -2.94
CA ALA A 40 12.15 -6.07 -2.66
C ALA A 40 11.32 -6.59 -3.85
N LEU A 41 11.26 -7.91 -4.00
CA LEU A 41 10.34 -8.53 -4.95
C LEU A 41 8.93 -8.56 -4.36
N PRO A 42 7.91 -8.02 -5.06
CA PRO A 42 6.51 -8.22 -4.68
C PRO A 42 6.18 -9.72 -4.66
N SER A 43 5.38 -10.17 -3.69
CA SER A 43 5.12 -11.60 -3.47
C SER A 43 3.71 -11.87 -2.94
N GLU A 44 2.92 -12.62 -3.71
CA GLU A 44 1.58 -13.09 -3.30
C GLU A 44 1.64 -13.97 -2.04
N ASN A 45 2.70 -14.78 -1.93
CA ASN A 45 2.92 -15.65 -0.76
C ASN A 45 3.20 -14.89 0.54
N HIS A 46 3.47 -13.58 0.47
CA HIS A 46 3.79 -12.74 1.63
C HIS A 46 2.87 -11.52 1.73
N VAL A 47 1.63 -11.64 1.24
CA VAL A 47 0.60 -10.61 1.41
C VAL A 47 0.19 -10.55 2.89
N VAL A 48 0.36 -9.38 3.51
CA VAL A 48 0.01 -9.15 4.92
C VAL A 48 -1.23 -8.29 5.09
N ALA A 49 -1.65 -7.60 4.03
CA ALA A 49 -2.83 -6.77 4.00
C ALA A 49 -3.35 -6.61 2.56
N GLN A 50 -4.64 -6.36 2.44
CA GLN A 50 -5.31 -6.02 1.19
C GLN A 50 -6.13 -4.76 1.39
N VAL A 51 -6.16 -3.90 0.36
CA VAL A 51 -7.01 -2.71 0.31
C VAL A 51 -7.67 -2.62 -1.05
N VAL A 52 -8.96 -2.31 -1.05
CA VAL A 52 -9.80 -2.18 -2.25
C VAL A 52 -10.35 -0.76 -2.29
N LEU A 53 -10.18 -0.11 -3.43
CA LEU A 53 -10.61 1.26 -3.71
C LEU A 53 -11.30 1.31 -5.07
N ASP A 54 -12.30 2.17 -5.24
CA ASP A 54 -12.81 2.49 -6.58
C ASP A 54 -11.81 3.39 -7.35
N ASP A 55 -11.83 3.38 -8.68
CA ASP A 55 -10.95 4.20 -9.52
C ASP A 55 -11.07 5.71 -9.24
N GLU A 56 -12.28 6.21 -9.03
CA GLU A 56 -12.53 7.59 -8.60
C GLU A 56 -12.00 7.86 -7.20
N GLU A 57 -12.23 6.94 -6.25
CA GLU A 57 -11.74 7.08 -4.87
C GLU A 57 -10.21 7.15 -4.82
N PHE A 58 -9.54 6.26 -5.56
CA PHE A 58 -8.08 6.28 -5.69
C PHE A 58 -7.59 7.59 -6.31
N ALA A 59 -8.22 8.07 -7.38
CA ALA A 59 -7.85 9.34 -8.02
C ALA A 59 -8.00 10.53 -7.04
N GLN A 60 -9.08 10.58 -6.27
CA GLN A 60 -9.30 11.61 -5.24
C GLN A 60 -8.26 11.51 -4.11
N LEU A 61 -7.90 10.30 -3.69
CA LEU A 61 -6.89 10.06 -2.66
C LEU A 61 -5.52 10.57 -3.12
N VAL A 62 -5.08 10.18 -4.31
CA VAL A 62 -3.78 10.55 -4.88
C VAL A 62 -3.69 12.06 -5.14
N ALA A 63 -4.82 12.69 -5.48
CA ALA A 63 -4.95 14.15 -5.59
C ALA A 63 -5.01 14.88 -4.24
N GLY A 64 -5.08 14.17 -3.12
CA GLY A 64 -5.15 14.74 -1.77
C GLY A 64 -6.52 15.34 -1.41
N HIS A 65 -7.57 15.01 -2.16
CA HIS A 65 -8.93 15.52 -1.93
C HIS A 65 -9.67 14.78 -0.82
N ILE A 66 -9.30 13.54 -0.53
CA ILE A 66 -9.83 12.76 0.59
C ILE A 66 -8.73 12.34 1.54
N ARG A 67 -9.07 12.15 2.82
CA ARG A 67 -8.10 11.72 3.83
C ARG A 67 -7.86 10.22 3.69
N PRO A 68 -6.62 9.72 3.87
CA PRO A 68 -6.30 8.29 3.80
C PRO A 68 -7.22 7.38 4.62
N ARG A 69 -7.65 7.82 5.81
CA ARG A 69 -8.56 7.04 6.68
C ARG A 69 -10.01 6.96 6.18
N ASP A 70 -10.39 7.86 5.29
CA ASP A 70 -11.72 7.90 4.69
C ASP A 70 -11.71 7.23 3.30
N ALA A 71 -10.52 6.86 2.81
CA ALA A 71 -10.34 6.11 1.58
C ALA A 71 -10.26 4.62 1.90
N ALA A 72 -10.83 3.79 1.02
CA ALA A 72 -10.91 2.34 1.01
C ALA A 72 -12.24 1.80 1.55
N ALA A 73 -13.11 1.43 0.60
CA ALA A 73 -14.35 0.70 0.86
C ALA A 73 -14.10 -0.67 1.52
N GLY A 74 -12.94 -1.29 1.28
CA GLY A 74 -12.55 -2.58 1.85
C GLY A 74 -11.09 -2.64 2.28
N GLN A 75 -10.83 -3.11 3.50
CA GLN A 75 -9.47 -3.37 3.98
C GLN A 75 -9.41 -4.61 4.89
N THR A 76 -8.36 -5.41 4.75
CA THR A 76 -8.12 -6.60 5.59
C THR A 76 -6.64 -6.73 5.97
N GLY A 77 -6.34 -7.45 7.06
CA GLY A 77 -4.97 -7.73 7.50
C GLY A 77 -4.33 -6.61 8.33
N ASP A 78 -3.03 -6.39 8.11
CA ASP A 78 -2.19 -5.41 8.83
C ASP A 78 -2.64 -3.97 8.58
N LYS A 79 -3.38 -3.40 9.53
CA LYS A 79 -3.89 -2.02 9.47
C LYS A 79 -2.80 -0.96 9.37
N ALA A 80 -1.61 -1.21 9.93
CA ALA A 80 -0.50 -0.26 9.84
C ALA A 80 0.11 -0.26 8.44
N ALA A 81 0.16 -1.43 7.78
CA ALA A 81 0.55 -1.52 6.38
C ALA A 81 -0.43 -0.79 5.45
N VAL A 82 -1.74 -0.98 5.67
CA VAL A 82 -2.78 -0.29 4.90
C VAL A 82 -2.66 1.22 5.07
N ALA A 83 -2.61 1.71 6.32
CA ALA A 83 -2.49 3.13 6.60
C ALA A 83 -1.28 3.75 5.88
N ASP A 84 -0.12 3.10 5.96
CA ASP A 84 1.10 3.64 5.37
C ASP A 84 1.05 3.69 3.85
N VAL A 85 0.45 2.70 3.18
CA VAL A 85 0.24 2.75 1.73
C VAL A 85 -0.73 3.87 1.35
N LEU A 86 -1.84 4.05 2.08
CA LEU A 86 -2.80 5.12 1.79
C LEU A 86 -2.18 6.52 2.05
N PHE A 87 -1.38 6.67 3.10
CA PHE A 87 -0.64 7.91 3.36
C PHE A 87 0.44 8.17 2.30
N ALA A 88 1.13 7.13 1.83
CA ALA A 88 2.08 7.25 0.73
C ALA A 88 1.39 7.65 -0.57
N ALA A 89 0.25 7.05 -0.91
CA ALA A 89 -0.55 7.42 -2.09
C ALA A 89 -1.00 8.89 -2.03
N ALA A 90 -1.56 9.35 -0.91
CA ALA A 90 -1.96 10.75 -0.73
C ALA A 90 -0.78 11.74 -0.79
N SER A 91 0.44 11.27 -0.51
CA SER A 91 1.64 12.11 -0.57
C SER A 91 2.04 12.51 -2.00
N LEU A 92 1.58 11.77 -3.00
CA LEU A 92 1.89 12.01 -4.42
C LEU A 92 1.32 13.33 -4.94
N SER A 93 0.27 13.87 -4.32
CA SER A 93 -0.28 15.21 -4.61
C SER A 93 0.72 16.36 -4.50
N ARG A 94 1.89 16.12 -3.90
CA ARG A 94 2.95 17.12 -3.67
C ARG A 94 4.17 16.95 -4.59
N LEU A 95 4.13 16.04 -5.55
CA LEU A 95 5.16 15.85 -6.58
C LEU A 95 4.92 16.79 -7.76
#